data_AF-A0A6I4NKB4-F1
#
_entry.id   AF-A0A6I4NKB4-F1
#
_cell.length_a   1.000
_cell.length_b   1.000
_cell.length_c   1.000
_cell.angle_alpha   90.00
_cell.angle_beta   90.00
_cell.angle_gamma   90.00
#
_symmetry.space_group_name_H-M   'P 1'
#
loop_
_entity.id
_entity.type
_entity.pdbx_description
1 polymer ?
#
loop_
_entity_poly.entity_id
_entity_poly.type
_entity_poly.pdbx_seq_one_letter_code
_entity_poly.pdbx_strand_id
1 'polypeptide(L)' 'MVHIKLTMERGTADTFGLDVLRSPGDEERTRLFYDAPAGQLGVDRSRSGNNSSAEPNFGIHKGPRRLSDGT' A
#
# COMPACT_ATOMS: atom_id res chain seq x y z
N MET A 1 -0.92 13.48 14.61
CA MET A 1 -0.05 13.21 13.44
C MET A 1 0.62 11.87 13.67
N VAL A 2 0.48 10.92 12.75
CA VAL A 2 1.20 9.63 12.82
C VAL A 2 2.30 9.66 11.76
N HIS A 3 3.53 9.31 12.14
CA HIS A 3 4.66 9.18 11.23
C HIS A 3 5.16 7.74 11.26
N ILE A 4 5.20 7.09 10.09
CA ILE A 4 5.61 5.70 9.96
C ILE A 4 6.88 5.65 9.12
N LYS A 5 7.94 5.06 9.68
CA LYS A 5 9.16 4.68 8.96
C LYS A 5 9.31 3.17 9.05
N LEU A 6 9.49 2.54 7.90
CA LEU A 6 9.52 1.09 7.77
C LEU A 6 10.64 0.67 6.82
N THR A 7 11.46 -0.27 7.26
CA THR A 7 12.42 -1.02 6.44
C THR A 7 11.97 -2.46 6.43
N MET A 8 11.82 -3.06 5.25
CA MET A 8 11.43 -4.46 5.08
C MET A 8 12.28 -5.12 4.01
N GLU A 9 12.54 -6.40 4.19
CA GLU A 9 13.05 -7.28 3.15
C GLU A 9 11.90 -8.08 2.55
N ARG A 10 11.85 -8.18 1.21
CA ARG A 10 10.75 -8.87 0.52
C ARG A 10 10.79 -10.39 0.68
N GLY A 11 11.97 -10.95 0.96
CA GLY A 11 12.22 -12.39 0.84
C GLY A 11 11.85 -12.92 -0.55
N THR A 12 10.86 -13.81 -0.60
CA THR A 12 10.31 -14.41 -1.84
C THR A 12 8.98 -13.80 -2.27
N ALA A 13 8.44 -12.80 -1.55
CA ALA A 13 7.16 -12.21 -1.90
C ALA A 13 7.24 -11.35 -3.17
N ASP A 14 6.21 -11.46 -4.02
CA ASP A 14 6.00 -10.58 -5.17
C ASP A 14 5.48 -9.20 -4.74
N THR A 15 4.70 -9.14 -3.68
CA THR A 15 4.18 -7.91 -3.11
C THR A 15 4.30 -7.93 -1.59
N PHE A 16 4.80 -6.84 -1.02
CA PHE A 16 4.98 -6.69 0.42
C PHE A 16 4.67 -5.26 0.85
N GLY A 17 4.24 -5.05 2.09
CA GLY A 17 3.64 -3.77 2.46
C GLY A 17 3.14 -3.69 3.90
N LEU A 18 2.41 -2.60 4.17
CA LEU A 18 1.78 -2.30 5.44
C LEU A 18 0.30 -1.94 5.22
N ASP A 19 -0.57 -2.59 5.97
CA ASP A 19 -1.96 -2.17 6.11
C ASP A 19 -2.07 -1.17 7.27
N VAL A 20 -2.68 -0.02 7.01
CA VAL A 20 -2.94 1.03 7.99
C VAL A 20 -4.43 1.32 8.06
N LEU A 21 -4.87 1.89 9.20
CA LEU A 21 -6.28 2.16 9.47
C LEU A 21 -7.16 0.91 9.26
N ARG A 22 -6.63 -0.25 9.67
CA ARG A 22 -7.29 -1.54 9.49
C ARG A 22 -8.32 -1.78 10.59
N SER A 23 -9.56 -2.07 10.23
CA SER A 23 -10.58 -2.49 11.21
C SER A 23 -10.27 -3.91 11.75
N PRO A 24 -10.73 -4.26 12.97
CA PRO A 24 -10.41 -5.56 13.57
C PRO A 24 -10.79 -6.78 12.70
N GLY A 25 -11.92 -6.72 11.99
CA GLY A 25 -12.38 -7.77 11.09
C GLY A 25 -11.91 -7.62 9.64
N ASP A 26 -10.93 -6.74 9.37
CA ASP A 26 -10.38 -6.46 8.04
C ASP A 26 -11.37 -5.85 7.04
N GLU A 27 -12.55 -5.40 7.46
CA GLU A 27 -13.56 -4.77 6.60
C GLU A 27 -13.00 -3.53 5.89
N GLU A 28 -12.27 -2.71 6.64
CA GLU A 28 -11.64 -1.48 6.18
C GLU A 28 -10.12 -1.55 6.32
N ARG A 29 -9.40 -1.00 5.34
CA ARG A 29 -7.96 -0.75 5.39
C ARG A 29 -7.52 0.18 4.27
N THR A 30 -6.39 0.85 4.47
CA THR A 30 -5.56 1.37 3.37
C THR A 30 -4.29 0.55 3.30
N ARG A 31 -3.94 0.05 2.13
CA ARG A 31 -2.74 -0.77 1.93
C ARG A 31 -1.66 0.02 1.21
N LEU A 32 -0.51 0.14 1.85
CA LEU A 32 0.73 0.65 1.25
C LEU A 32 1.56 -0.56 0.86
N PHE A 33 1.92 -0.70 -0.41
CA PHE A 33 2.61 -1.92 -0.86
C PHE A 33 3.63 -1.62 -1.95
N TYR A 34 4.63 -2.48 -2.05
CA TYR A 34 5.58 -2.51 -3.14
C TYR A 34 5.33 -3.73 -4.02
N ASP A 35 5.08 -3.51 -5.29
CA ASP A 35 4.95 -4.52 -6.35
C ASP A 35 6.35 -4.75 -6.94
N ALA A 36 7.01 -5.82 -6.49
CA ALA A 36 8.40 -6.08 -6.82
C ALA A 36 8.60 -6.47 -8.29
N PRO A 37 7.78 -7.33 -8.91
CA PRO A 37 7.87 -7.62 -10.34
C PRO A 37 7.72 -6.37 -11.22
N ALA A 38 6.82 -5.45 -10.86
CA ALA A 38 6.59 -4.23 -11.63
C ALA A 38 7.55 -3.06 -11.27
N GLY A 39 8.25 -3.14 -10.13
CA GLY A 39 9.10 -2.06 -9.64
C GLY A 39 8.30 -0.82 -9.22
N GLN A 40 7.14 -1.01 -8.61
CA GLN A 40 6.18 0.07 -8.33
C GLN A 40 5.78 0.15 -6.86
N LEU A 41 5.69 1.38 -6.35
CA LEU A 41 5.01 1.65 -5.09
C LEU A 41 3.53 1.87 -5.36
N GLY A 42 2.68 1.19 -4.59
CA GLY A 42 1.24 1.23 -4.69
C GLY A 42 0.56 1.67 -3.39
N VAL A 43 -0.59 2.32 -3.57
CA VAL A 43 -1.54 2.63 -2.50
C VAL A 43 -2.90 2.11 -2.95
N ASP A 44 -3.45 1.16 -2.19
CA ASP A 44 -4.80 0.64 -2.39
C ASP A 44 -5.74 1.24 -1.34
N ARG A 45 -6.69 2.03 -1.82
CA ARG A 45 -7.72 2.69 -1.02
C ARG A 45 -9.11 2.11 -1.24
N SER A 46 -9.23 1.01 -2.00
CA SER A 46 -10.53 0.41 -2.37
C SER A 46 -11.44 0.10 -1.17
N ARG A 47 -10.85 -0.10 0.01
CA ARG A 47 -11.52 -0.43 1.27
C ARG A 47 -11.21 0.56 2.39
N SER A 48 -10.85 1.81 2.11
CA SER A 48 -10.44 2.76 3.15
C SER A 48 -11.59 3.34 3.99
N GLY A 49 -12.76 2.69 3.98
CA GLY A 49 -13.99 3.14 4.64
C GLY A 49 -14.93 3.91 3.72
N ASN A 50 -15.48 5.04 4.18
CA ASN A 50 -16.48 5.80 3.44
C ASN A 50 -15.96 6.26 2.06
N ASN A 51 -16.53 5.70 1.01
CA ASN A 51 -16.22 5.99 -0.40
C ASN A 51 -17.48 6.47 -1.17
N SER A 52 -18.54 6.87 -0.48
CA SER A 52 -19.83 7.23 -1.09
C SER A 52 -19.79 8.45 -2.01
N SER A 53 -18.73 9.27 -1.91
CA SER A 53 -18.47 10.42 -2.80
C SER A 53 -17.17 10.24 -3.57
N ALA A 54 -16.73 9.00 -3.79
CA ALA A 54 -15.49 8.70 -4.47
C ALA A 54 -15.52 9.13 -5.94
N GLU A 55 -14.48 9.84 -6.35
CA GLU A 55 -14.23 10.23 -7.75
C GLU A 55 -13.94 9.00 -8.64
N PRO A 56 -14.07 9.12 -9.98
CA PRO A 56 -13.89 8.01 -10.93
C PRO A 56 -12.53 7.30 -10.91
N ASN A 57 -11.56 7.81 -10.16
CA ASN A 57 -10.21 7.26 -10.03
C ASN A 57 -9.91 6.77 -8.61
N PHE A 58 -10.93 6.43 -7.82
CA PHE A 58 -10.74 5.82 -6.51
C PHE A 58 -10.34 4.35 -6.63
N GLY A 59 -9.41 3.90 -5.79
CA GLY A 59 -8.93 2.52 -5.81
C GLY A 59 -7.41 2.44 -5.68
N ILE A 60 -6.79 1.67 -6.57
CA ILE A 60 -5.36 1.40 -6.56
C ILE A 60 -4.62 2.43 -7.42
N HIS A 61 -3.66 3.12 -6.81
CA HIS A 61 -2.74 4.00 -7.51
C HIS A 61 -1.34 3.44 -7.38
N LYS A 62 -0.60 3.39 -8.50
CA LYS A 62 0.78 2.93 -8.53
C LYS A 62 1.67 3.93 -9.26
N GLY A 63 2.95 3.95 -8.88
CA GLY A 63 3.97 4.71 -9.58
C GLY A 63 5.31 4.00 -9.53
N PRO A 64 6.19 4.22 -10.53
CA PRO A 64 7.50 3.62 -10.56
C PRO A 64 8.32 4.09 -9.36
N ARG A 65 8.93 3.14 -8.65
CA ARG A 65 9.84 3.43 -7.54
C ARG A 65 10.90 2.35 -7.48
N ARG A 66 12.05 2.57 -8.12
CA ARG A 66 13.16 1.63 -7.99
C ARG A 66 13.65 1.63 -6.53
N LEU A 67 13.65 0.46 -5.89
CA LEU A 67 14.34 0.27 -4.62
C LEU A 67 15.82 0.06 -4.91
N SER A 68 16.67 0.81 -4.22
CA SER A 68 18.08 0.48 -4.10
C SER A 68 18.21 -0.53 -2.97
N ASP A 69 19.03 -1.57 -3.18
CA ASP A 69 19.45 -2.45 -2.10
C ASP A 69 20.10 -1.55 -1.03
N GLY A 70 19.44 -1.44 0.12
CA GLY A 70 19.87 -0.52 1.17
C GLY A 70 21.20 -0.99 1.74
N THR A 71 22.28 -0.30 1.42
CA THR A 71 23.57 -0.39 2.15
C THR A 71 23.50 0.41 3.43
#